data_AF-A0AAW1UY50-F1
#
_entry.id   AF-A0AAW1UY50-F1
#
_cell.length_a   1.000
_cell.length_b   1.000
_cell.length_c   1.000
_cell.angle_alpha   90.00
_cell.angle_beta   90.00
_cell.angle_gamma   90.00
#
_symmetry.space_group_name_H-M   'P 1'
#
loop_
_entity.id
_entity.type
_entity.pdbx_description
1 polymer ?
#
loop_
_entity_poly.entity_id
_entity_poly.type
_entity_poly.pdbx_seq_one_letter_code
_entity_poly.pdbx_strand_id
1 'polypeptide(L)'
;MTTTVKGILDNFILMEKKYGYIPRGTRIYYCNNRQLPVLPLLVDLYMQHTNDLYWLRKNIEVIDHELRHWLHYRCLEMTAGGKVYHLAMYINENKNPRPEKYYSDLKHCSIFNVTAKIEECYSNIKAPGGAGWYYPERFIFDEKGGTNASTAYTNPRRVLPVDLNVYLCKGFQLMSKFYEEINDHENATYYRNKYEHWVESIQKILYSPTDGIWYDYDIATHAHRASCFPTNFAPLWAEIFDTDHVRHYGKKALGYFKKINMMPFRGSSVEQPKPRHDLMKMFMPFKHMVAMALYNSGDTESQDFAREFIRRWVKQSIDCECCKYDIYDDVQQRSPEFIWGCGWVVLVSLDFINTFFVDSDIAL
;
A
#
# COMPACT_ATOMS: atom_id res chain seq x y z
N MET A 1 -21.00 -1.55 12.29
CA MET A 1 -21.81 -0.95 11.20
C MET A 1 -21.82 -1.87 9.97
N THR A 2 -22.34 -3.09 10.08
CA THR A 2 -22.24 -4.12 9.04
C THR A 2 -23.03 -3.78 7.77
N THR A 3 -24.21 -3.16 7.89
CA THR A 3 -25.03 -2.72 6.75
C THR A 3 -24.29 -1.70 5.86
N THR A 4 -23.58 -0.75 6.46
CA THR A 4 -22.80 0.25 5.71
C THR A 4 -21.65 -0.41 4.95
N VAL A 5 -20.93 -1.33 5.58
CA VAL A 5 -19.83 -2.08 4.94
C VAL A 5 -20.36 -2.89 3.76
N LYS A 6 -21.48 -3.61 3.94
CA LYS A 6 -22.13 -4.36 2.86
C LYS A 6 -22.50 -3.47 1.68
N GLY A 7 -23.09 -2.30 1.92
CA GLY A 7 -23.42 -1.34 0.86
C GLY A 7 -22.19 -0.81 0.11
N ILE A 8 -21.06 -0.61 0.79
CA ILE A 8 -19.79 -0.24 0.16
C ILE A 8 -19.27 -1.39 -0.74
N LEU A 9 -19.31 -2.62 -0.25
CA LEU A 9 -18.91 -3.79 -1.04
C LEU A 9 -19.82 -3.99 -2.24
N ASP A 10 -21.14 -3.88 -2.08
CA ASP A 10 -22.10 -3.96 -3.19
C ASP A 10 -21.82 -2.89 -4.26
N ASN A 11 -21.42 -1.68 -3.86
CA ASN A 11 -20.98 -0.64 -4.79
C ASN A 11 -19.71 -1.08 -5.55
N PHE A 12 -18.70 -1.63 -4.88
CA PHE A 12 -17.50 -2.12 -5.55
C PHE A 12 -17.78 -3.25 -6.53
N ILE A 13 -18.63 -4.20 -6.14
CA ILE A 13 -19.11 -5.28 -7.02
C ILE A 13 -19.82 -4.69 -8.25
N LEU A 14 -20.67 -3.67 -8.07
CA LEU A 14 -21.33 -3.00 -9.19
C LEU A 14 -20.33 -2.34 -10.14
N MET A 15 -19.28 -1.69 -9.61
CA MET A 15 -18.24 -1.05 -10.44
C MET A 15 -17.44 -2.09 -11.23
N GLU A 16 -17.04 -3.18 -10.59
CA GLU A 16 -16.30 -4.26 -11.26
C GLU A 16 -17.16 -4.91 -12.36
N LYS A 17 -18.46 -5.17 -12.10
CA LYS A 17 -19.39 -5.68 -13.12
C LYS A 17 -19.59 -4.72 -14.30
N LYS A 18 -19.66 -3.41 -14.02
CA LYS A 18 -19.98 -2.41 -15.05
C LYS A 18 -18.76 -2.01 -15.89
N TYR A 19 -17.60 -1.89 -15.27
CA TYR A 19 -16.40 -1.34 -15.92
C TYR A 19 -15.30 -2.38 -16.11
N GLY A 20 -15.41 -3.56 -15.50
CA GLY A 20 -14.33 -4.55 -15.41
C GLY A 20 -13.22 -4.11 -14.46
N TYR A 21 -13.41 -3.03 -13.70
CA TYR A 21 -12.48 -2.54 -12.69
C TYR A 21 -13.18 -1.63 -11.69
N ILE A 22 -12.66 -1.57 -10.46
CA ILE A 22 -13.02 -0.50 -9.52
C ILE A 22 -12.17 0.75 -9.84
N PRO A 23 -12.79 1.87 -10.28
CA PRO A 23 -12.05 3.10 -10.53
C PRO A 23 -11.61 3.75 -9.22
N ARG A 24 -10.54 4.54 -9.28
CA ARG A 24 -9.99 5.33 -8.16
C ARG A 24 -11.04 6.15 -7.40
N GLY A 25 -12.08 6.58 -8.09
CA GLY A 25 -13.24 7.21 -7.47
C GLY A 25 -14.42 7.22 -8.45
N THR A 26 -15.61 7.53 -7.94
CA THR A 26 -16.87 7.50 -8.70
C THR A 26 -17.10 8.77 -9.53
N ARG A 27 -16.09 9.18 -10.30
CA ARG A 27 -16.11 10.35 -11.20
C ARG A 27 -15.68 9.93 -12.60
N ILE A 28 -16.30 10.51 -13.63
CA ILE A 28 -16.07 10.12 -15.03
C ILE A 28 -14.59 10.23 -15.46
N TYR A 29 -13.84 11.19 -14.90
CA TYR A 29 -12.42 11.37 -15.20
C TYR A 29 -11.50 10.33 -14.54
N TYR A 30 -12.01 9.51 -13.62
CA TYR A 30 -11.31 8.35 -13.07
C TYR A 30 -11.57 7.05 -13.84
N CYS A 31 -12.41 7.08 -14.88
CA CYS A 31 -12.45 5.98 -15.83
C CYS A 31 -11.05 5.74 -16.40
N ASN A 32 -10.67 4.47 -16.50
CA ASN A 32 -9.36 3.97 -16.90
C ASN A 32 -8.23 4.31 -15.91
N ASN A 33 -8.58 4.56 -14.64
CA ASN A 33 -7.65 4.62 -13.54
C ASN A 33 -8.13 3.72 -12.39
N ARG A 34 -7.63 2.48 -12.36
CA ARG A 34 -8.01 1.44 -11.38
C ARG A 34 -7.45 1.78 -10.00
N GLN A 35 -8.19 1.43 -8.95
CA GLN A 35 -7.67 1.46 -7.57
C GLN A 35 -6.74 0.27 -7.25
N LEU A 36 -6.26 0.16 -6.01
CA LEU A 36 -5.52 -1.01 -5.52
C LEU A 36 -6.37 -2.30 -5.53
N PRO A 37 -5.76 -3.49 -5.73
CA PRO A 37 -6.43 -4.79 -5.63
C PRO A 37 -6.69 -5.19 -4.17
N VAL A 38 -7.60 -4.50 -3.52
CA VAL A 38 -7.92 -4.72 -2.09
C VAL A 38 -9.33 -5.25 -1.86
N LEU A 39 -10.10 -5.55 -2.91
CA LEU A 39 -11.46 -6.06 -2.75
C LEU A 39 -11.51 -7.35 -1.90
N PRO A 40 -10.65 -8.36 -2.10
CA PRO A 40 -10.65 -9.56 -1.25
C PRO A 40 -10.38 -9.24 0.23
N LEU A 41 -9.50 -8.26 0.51
CA LEU A 41 -9.17 -7.84 1.89
C LEU A 41 -10.38 -7.19 2.56
N LEU A 42 -11.12 -6.35 1.85
CA LEU A 42 -12.35 -5.73 2.36
C LEU A 42 -13.46 -6.77 2.58
N VAL A 43 -13.55 -7.77 1.69
CA VAL A 43 -14.49 -8.89 1.83
C VAL A 43 -14.14 -9.74 3.04
N ASP A 44 -12.86 -10.02 3.31
CA ASP A 44 -12.45 -10.81 4.48
C ASP A 44 -12.90 -10.14 5.78
N LEU A 45 -12.72 -8.82 5.91
CA LEU A 45 -13.21 -8.06 7.06
C LEU A 45 -14.73 -8.20 7.23
N TYR A 46 -15.50 -8.18 6.14
CA TYR A 46 -16.95 -8.38 6.19
C TYR A 46 -17.32 -9.82 6.58
N MET A 47 -16.64 -10.81 6.02
CA MET A 47 -16.88 -12.24 6.28
C MET A 47 -16.54 -12.62 7.72
N GLN A 48 -15.43 -12.12 8.28
CA GLN A 48 -15.06 -12.34 9.67
C GLN A 48 -16.15 -11.87 10.67
N HIS A 49 -16.93 -10.84 10.31
CA HIS A 49 -17.96 -10.28 11.20
C HIS A 49 -19.37 -10.83 10.94
N THR A 50 -19.65 -11.34 9.75
CA THR A 50 -21.02 -11.69 9.33
C THR A 50 -21.20 -13.14 8.95
N ASN A 51 -20.13 -13.81 8.52
CA ASN A 51 -20.14 -15.15 7.94
C ASN A 51 -21.22 -15.31 6.85
N ASP A 52 -21.49 -14.26 6.06
CA ASP A 52 -22.54 -14.21 5.03
C ASP A 52 -22.12 -14.99 3.77
N LEU A 53 -22.07 -16.33 3.88
CA LEU A 53 -21.67 -17.24 2.80
C LEU A 53 -22.57 -17.14 1.57
N TYR A 54 -23.83 -16.74 1.74
CA TYR A 54 -24.74 -16.51 0.62
C TYR A 54 -24.28 -15.30 -0.22
N TRP A 55 -23.95 -14.18 0.44
CA TRP A 55 -23.40 -13.02 -0.25
C TRP A 55 -22.05 -13.33 -0.90
N LEU A 56 -21.18 -14.08 -0.23
CA LEU A 56 -19.89 -14.50 -0.81
C LEU A 56 -20.09 -15.32 -2.08
N ARG A 57 -20.88 -16.40 -2.02
CA ARG A 57 -21.15 -17.28 -3.17
C ARG A 57 -21.75 -16.52 -4.36
N LYS A 58 -22.60 -15.52 -4.09
CA LYS A 58 -23.22 -14.70 -5.14
C LYS A 58 -22.22 -13.77 -5.86
N ASN A 59 -21.12 -13.39 -5.20
CA ASN A 59 -20.23 -12.34 -5.67
C ASN A 59 -18.79 -12.81 -5.92
N ILE A 60 -18.43 -14.06 -5.58
CA ILE A 60 -17.05 -14.56 -5.64
C ILE A 60 -16.41 -14.44 -7.02
N GLU A 61 -17.15 -14.68 -8.10
CA GLU A 61 -16.64 -14.54 -9.48
C GLU A 61 -16.21 -13.10 -9.80
N VAL A 62 -16.87 -12.11 -9.21
CA VAL A 62 -16.53 -10.70 -9.41
C VAL A 62 -15.34 -10.30 -8.55
N ILE A 63 -15.21 -10.87 -7.36
CA ILE A 63 -14.03 -10.68 -6.51
C ILE A 63 -12.80 -11.30 -7.19
N ASP A 64 -12.96 -12.51 -7.73
CA ASP A 64 -11.95 -13.23 -8.52
C ASP A 64 -11.52 -12.45 -9.76
N HIS A 65 -12.46 -11.82 -10.46
CA HIS A 65 -12.19 -11.01 -11.65
C HIS A 65 -11.15 -9.91 -11.42
N GLU A 66 -11.18 -9.22 -10.27
CA GLU A 66 -10.20 -8.16 -9.95
C GLU A 66 -8.78 -8.73 -10.00
N LEU A 67 -8.53 -9.85 -9.31
CA LEU A 67 -7.20 -10.46 -9.21
C LEU A 67 -6.74 -11.07 -10.54
N ARG A 68 -7.64 -11.75 -11.26
CA ARG A 68 -7.32 -12.30 -12.59
C ARG A 68 -6.91 -11.21 -13.58
N HIS A 69 -7.54 -10.04 -13.52
CA HIS A 69 -7.15 -8.91 -14.36
C HIS A 69 -5.71 -8.45 -14.05
N TRP A 70 -5.32 -8.34 -12.78
CA TRP A 70 -3.94 -7.99 -12.41
C TRP A 70 -2.94 -9.05 -12.89
N LEU A 71 -3.25 -10.33 -12.70
CA LEU A 71 -2.41 -11.43 -13.17
C LEU A 71 -2.21 -11.41 -14.69
N HIS A 72 -3.24 -11.08 -15.47
CA HIS A 72 -3.19 -11.14 -16.93
C HIS A 72 -2.54 -9.89 -17.58
N TYR A 73 -2.82 -8.69 -17.06
CA TYR A 73 -2.46 -7.44 -17.75
C TYR A 73 -1.33 -6.65 -17.09
N ARG A 74 -0.90 -7.03 -15.88
CA ARG A 74 0.00 -6.20 -15.04
C ARG A 74 1.14 -6.99 -14.39
N CYS A 75 1.26 -8.27 -14.71
CA CYS A 75 2.30 -9.15 -14.21
C CYS A 75 3.54 -9.14 -15.14
N LEU A 76 4.72 -9.23 -14.54
CA LEU A 76 6.01 -9.38 -15.21
C LEU A 76 6.69 -10.66 -14.71
N GLU A 77 7.29 -11.40 -15.65
CA GLU A 77 8.17 -12.53 -15.33
C GLU A 77 9.61 -12.05 -15.12
N MET A 78 10.26 -12.60 -14.09
CA MET A 78 11.65 -12.33 -13.76
C MET A 78 12.40 -13.63 -13.48
N THR A 79 13.59 -13.78 -14.06
CA THR A 79 14.47 -14.92 -13.79
C THR A 79 15.56 -14.51 -12.81
N ALA A 80 15.65 -15.20 -11.68
CA ALA A 80 16.72 -15.01 -10.70
C ALA A 80 17.22 -16.36 -10.18
N GLY A 81 18.54 -16.62 -10.26
CA GLY A 81 19.11 -17.88 -9.78
C GLY A 81 18.53 -19.13 -10.44
N GLY A 82 18.15 -19.05 -11.72
CA GLY A 82 17.60 -20.17 -12.49
C GLY A 82 16.11 -20.48 -12.25
N LYS A 83 15.42 -19.72 -11.38
CA LYS A 83 13.97 -19.83 -11.14
C LYS A 83 13.25 -18.61 -11.69
N VAL A 84 12.05 -18.82 -12.23
CA VAL A 84 11.14 -17.76 -12.69
C VAL A 84 10.25 -17.33 -11.54
N TYR A 85 10.10 -16.02 -11.39
CA TYR A 85 9.30 -15.34 -10.38
C TYR A 85 8.31 -14.40 -11.07
N HIS A 86 7.16 -14.17 -10.44
CA HIS A 86 6.10 -13.33 -10.98
C HIS A 86 5.80 -12.20 -10.00
N LEU A 87 5.82 -10.95 -10.50
CA LEU A 87 5.48 -9.77 -9.72
C LEU A 87 4.72 -8.77 -10.60
N ALA A 88 3.86 -7.97 -9.99
CA ALA A 88 3.06 -6.97 -10.67
C ALA A 88 3.65 -5.56 -10.55
N MET A 89 3.23 -4.69 -11.47
CA MET A 89 3.59 -3.28 -11.52
C MET A 89 2.38 -2.39 -11.80
N TYR A 90 2.47 -1.11 -11.42
CA TYR A 90 1.45 -0.13 -11.76
C TYR A 90 1.57 0.27 -13.23
N ILE A 91 0.48 0.08 -13.98
CA ILE A 91 0.41 0.48 -15.39
C ILE A 91 -0.91 1.21 -15.63
N ASN A 92 -0.80 2.35 -16.33
CA ASN A 92 -1.92 3.06 -16.93
C ASN A 92 -1.63 3.22 -18.43
N GLU A 93 -2.66 3.07 -19.25
CA GLU A 93 -2.57 3.12 -20.72
C GLU A 93 -3.25 4.36 -21.30
N ASN A 94 -3.93 5.15 -20.47
CA ASN A 94 -4.51 6.40 -20.91
C ASN A 94 -3.37 7.38 -21.20
N LYS A 95 -3.32 7.90 -22.42
CA LYS A 95 -2.27 8.81 -22.91
C LYS A 95 -2.59 10.29 -22.78
N ASN A 96 -3.72 10.65 -22.19
CA ASN A 96 -4.17 12.05 -22.05
C ASN A 96 -3.82 12.63 -20.66
N PRO A 97 -3.66 13.94 -20.50
CA PRO A 97 -3.54 14.56 -19.18
C PRO A 97 -4.77 14.25 -18.31
N ARG A 98 -4.58 14.19 -16.98
CA ARG A 98 -5.67 14.01 -16.01
C ARG A 98 -6.59 15.22 -16.02
N PRO A 99 -7.91 15.08 -16.21
CA PRO A 99 -8.83 16.22 -16.18
C PRO A 99 -8.76 17.01 -14.87
N GLU A 100 -8.62 16.34 -13.72
CA GLU A 100 -8.54 16.96 -12.39
C GLU A 100 -7.20 17.62 -12.07
N LYS A 101 -6.17 17.38 -12.89
CA LYS A 101 -4.83 17.99 -12.77
C LYS A 101 -4.32 18.52 -14.12
N TYR A 102 -5.22 18.90 -15.03
CA TYR A 102 -4.91 19.12 -16.44
C TYR A 102 -3.75 20.08 -16.67
N TYR A 103 -3.81 21.28 -16.07
CA TYR A 103 -2.74 22.28 -16.18
C TYR A 103 -1.40 21.78 -15.62
N SER A 104 -1.40 21.08 -14.49
CA SER A 104 -0.19 20.55 -13.88
C SER A 104 0.45 19.46 -14.74
N ASP A 105 -0.36 18.58 -15.33
CA ASP A 105 0.10 17.51 -16.19
C ASP A 105 0.71 18.06 -17.47
N LEU A 106 0.05 19.05 -18.10
CA LEU A 106 0.61 19.76 -19.26
C LEU A 106 1.97 20.37 -18.92
N LYS A 107 2.07 21.10 -17.80
CA LYS A 107 3.31 21.76 -17.38
C LYS A 107 4.44 20.76 -17.11
N HIS A 108 4.14 19.60 -16.52
CA HIS A 108 5.16 18.58 -16.28
C HIS A 108 5.62 17.92 -17.59
N CYS A 109 4.69 17.48 -18.43
CA CYS A 109 5.05 16.70 -19.61
C CYS A 109 5.51 17.55 -20.81
N SER A 110 5.31 18.87 -20.79
CA SER A 110 5.79 19.78 -21.84
C SER A 110 7.31 19.91 -21.92
N ILE A 111 8.07 19.29 -21.00
CA ILE A 111 9.54 19.24 -21.09
C ILE A 111 10.02 18.34 -22.25
N PHE A 112 9.16 17.44 -22.73
CA PHE A 112 9.46 16.56 -23.83
C PHE A 112 8.98 17.17 -25.14
N ASN A 113 9.79 17.02 -26.20
CA ASN A 113 9.48 17.55 -27.53
C ASN A 113 8.95 16.47 -28.51
N VAL A 114 8.77 15.24 -28.03
CA VAL A 114 8.35 14.08 -28.84
C VAL A 114 7.01 13.59 -28.34
N THR A 115 6.00 13.53 -29.22
CA THR A 115 4.62 13.13 -28.88
C THR A 115 4.57 11.82 -28.09
N ALA A 116 5.30 10.79 -28.50
CA ALA A 116 5.35 9.51 -27.80
C ALA A 116 5.84 9.64 -26.34
N LYS A 117 6.86 10.47 -26.07
CA LYS A 117 7.37 10.72 -24.71
C LYS A 117 6.39 11.54 -23.87
N ILE A 118 5.68 12.47 -24.49
CA ILE A 118 4.62 13.26 -23.84
C ILE A 118 3.46 12.33 -23.41
N GLU A 119 3.00 11.46 -24.31
CA GLU A 119 1.95 10.46 -24.03
C GLU A 119 2.37 9.46 -22.94
N GLU A 120 3.62 9.01 -22.99
CA GLU A 120 4.21 8.14 -21.96
C GLU A 120 4.28 8.85 -20.61
N CYS A 121 4.72 10.11 -20.57
CA CYS A 121 4.72 10.93 -19.37
C CYS A 121 3.32 11.01 -18.75
N TYR A 122 2.28 11.32 -19.55
CA TYR A 122 0.90 11.35 -19.05
C TYR A 122 0.46 10.01 -18.48
N SER A 123 0.76 8.91 -19.16
CA SER A 123 0.43 7.55 -18.71
C SER A 123 1.13 7.23 -17.38
N ASN A 124 2.41 7.54 -17.28
CA ASN A 124 3.25 7.19 -16.14
C ASN A 124 2.93 8.00 -14.88
N ILE A 125 2.66 9.30 -14.98
CA ILE A 125 2.27 10.10 -13.80
C ILE A 125 0.91 9.69 -13.22
N LYS A 126 0.07 9.03 -14.02
CA LYS A 126 -1.24 8.51 -13.60
C LYS A 126 -1.16 7.17 -12.89
N ALA A 127 -0.28 6.27 -13.33
CA ALA A 127 -0.31 4.88 -12.86
C ALA A 127 -0.15 4.75 -11.32
N PRO A 128 0.80 5.45 -10.66
CA PRO A 128 0.89 5.46 -9.21
C PRO A 128 -0.34 6.07 -8.53
N GLY A 129 -1.02 7.00 -9.21
CA GLY A 129 -2.24 7.63 -8.69
C GLY A 129 -3.39 6.64 -8.46
N GLY A 130 -3.45 5.55 -9.22
CA GLY A 130 -4.38 4.44 -8.99
C GLY A 130 -4.12 3.70 -7.66
N ALA A 131 -2.88 3.73 -7.17
CA ALA A 131 -2.53 3.15 -5.87
C ALA A 131 -3.12 3.91 -4.67
N GLY A 132 -3.75 5.07 -4.87
CA GLY A 132 -4.23 5.94 -3.77
C GLY A 132 -3.12 6.73 -3.09
N TRP A 133 -1.84 6.43 -3.38
CA TRP A 133 -0.67 6.98 -2.72
C TRP A 133 0.17 7.80 -3.71
N TYR A 134 0.20 9.12 -3.56
CA TYR A 134 0.98 9.99 -4.45
C TYR A 134 2.33 10.34 -3.80
N TYR A 135 3.27 9.40 -3.82
CA TYR A 135 4.71 9.66 -3.63
C TYR A 135 5.38 9.60 -5.00
N PRO A 136 5.30 10.67 -5.82
CA PRO A 136 5.88 10.65 -7.16
C PRO A 136 7.39 10.33 -7.12
N GLU A 137 8.09 10.74 -6.06
CA GLU A 137 9.52 10.49 -5.83
C GLU A 137 9.86 8.99 -5.84
N ARG A 138 8.95 8.13 -5.38
CA ARG A 138 9.11 6.66 -5.40
C ARG A 138 9.36 6.14 -6.81
N PHE A 139 8.71 6.76 -7.80
CA PHE A 139 8.70 6.35 -9.21
C PHE A 139 9.45 7.32 -10.13
N ILE A 140 10.09 8.37 -9.61
CA ILE A 140 10.93 9.29 -10.39
C ILE A 140 12.32 8.69 -10.60
N PHE A 141 12.88 8.93 -11.78
CA PHE A 141 14.21 8.51 -12.17
C PHE A 141 15.03 9.67 -12.73
N ASP A 142 16.17 9.97 -12.10
CA ASP A 142 17.23 10.76 -12.74
C ASP A 142 18.11 9.88 -13.64
N GLU A 143 19.08 10.50 -14.34
CA GLU A 143 19.99 9.81 -15.27
C GLU A 143 20.83 8.70 -14.59
N LYS A 144 21.01 8.77 -13.27
CA LYS A 144 21.76 7.79 -12.48
C LYS A 144 20.85 6.76 -11.79
N GLY A 145 19.54 6.82 -12.03
CA GLY A 145 18.53 5.94 -11.41
C GLY A 145 18.08 6.39 -10.01
N GLY A 146 18.55 7.54 -9.53
CA GLY A 146 18.09 8.19 -8.31
C GLY A 146 16.76 8.91 -8.49
N THR A 147 16.34 9.69 -7.50
CA THR A 147 15.05 10.39 -7.48
C THR A 147 15.15 11.89 -7.75
N ASN A 148 16.34 12.41 -8.08
CA ASN A 148 16.57 13.84 -8.25
C ASN A 148 16.23 14.33 -9.67
N ALA A 149 14.96 14.17 -10.05
CA ALA A 149 14.43 14.61 -11.33
C ALA A 149 13.02 15.18 -11.18
N SER A 150 12.51 15.81 -12.23
CA SER A 150 11.14 16.33 -12.23
C SER A 150 10.11 15.19 -12.32
N THR A 151 8.86 15.46 -11.90
CA THR A 151 7.74 14.51 -12.00
C THR A 151 7.53 13.96 -13.42
N ALA A 152 7.99 14.67 -14.45
CA ALA A 152 7.92 14.22 -15.83
C ALA A 152 8.71 12.92 -16.10
N TYR A 153 9.72 12.61 -15.27
CA TYR A 153 10.51 11.38 -15.35
C TYR A 153 9.97 10.25 -14.47
N THR A 154 8.70 10.33 -14.08
CA THR A 154 7.99 9.23 -13.42
C THR A 154 7.94 8.03 -14.37
N ASN A 155 8.35 6.85 -13.90
CA ASN A 155 8.30 5.60 -14.67
C ASN A 155 7.95 4.39 -13.79
N PRO A 156 6.66 4.17 -13.48
CA PRO A 156 6.21 3.07 -12.64
C PRO A 156 6.42 1.70 -13.28
N ARG A 157 6.53 1.62 -14.62
CA ARG A 157 6.78 0.36 -15.35
C ARG A 157 8.17 -0.22 -15.09
N ARG A 158 9.09 0.59 -14.55
CA ARG A 158 10.43 0.17 -14.14
C ARG A 158 10.46 -0.40 -12.72
N VAL A 159 9.39 -0.24 -11.95
CA VAL A 159 9.35 -0.56 -10.52
C VAL A 159 8.42 -1.73 -10.27
N LEU A 160 8.89 -2.73 -9.53
CA LEU A 160 8.06 -3.74 -8.89
C LEU A 160 7.75 -3.26 -7.47
N PRO A 161 6.54 -2.72 -7.21
CA PRO A 161 6.23 -2.09 -5.94
C PRO A 161 5.93 -3.15 -4.87
N VAL A 162 6.53 -3.03 -3.69
CA VAL A 162 6.35 -4.01 -2.61
C VAL A 162 4.92 -4.09 -2.11
N ASP A 163 4.26 -2.96 -1.92
CA ASP A 163 2.86 -2.88 -1.48
C ASP A 163 1.88 -3.55 -2.45
N LEU A 164 1.98 -3.26 -3.76
CA LEU A 164 1.11 -3.87 -4.77
C LEU A 164 1.18 -5.40 -4.71
N ASN A 165 2.40 -5.92 -4.65
CA ASN A 165 2.64 -7.36 -4.64
C ASN A 165 2.16 -8.01 -3.34
N VAL A 166 2.28 -7.32 -2.21
CA VAL A 166 1.71 -7.76 -0.94
C VAL A 166 0.18 -7.80 -0.98
N TYR A 167 -0.48 -6.76 -1.51
CA TYR A 167 -1.94 -6.75 -1.62
C TYR A 167 -2.45 -7.88 -2.51
N LEU A 168 -1.80 -8.13 -3.64
CA LEU A 168 -2.13 -9.26 -4.52
C LEU A 168 -1.91 -10.60 -3.81
N CYS A 169 -0.76 -10.78 -3.15
CA CYS A 169 -0.44 -12.01 -2.43
C CYS A 169 -1.46 -12.28 -1.32
N LYS A 170 -1.81 -11.26 -0.53
CA LYS A 170 -2.88 -11.36 0.48
C LYS A 170 -4.22 -11.66 -0.15
N GLY A 171 -4.53 -11.05 -1.29
CA GLY A 171 -5.71 -11.37 -2.10
C GLY A 171 -5.75 -12.84 -2.51
N PHE A 172 -4.64 -13.43 -2.95
CA PHE A 172 -4.57 -14.86 -3.29
C PHE A 172 -4.80 -15.77 -2.09
N GLN A 173 -4.20 -15.44 -0.94
CA GLN A 173 -4.45 -16.16 0.32
C GLN A 173 -5.95 -16.17 0.67
N LEU A 174 -6.58 -14.99 0.59
CA LEU A 174 -7.99 -14.81 0.93
C LEU A 174 -8.92 -15.48 -0.08
N MET A 175 -8.64 -15.40 -1.38
CA MET A 175 -9.42 -16.11 -2.39
C MET A 175 -9.33 -17.63 -2.20
N SER A 176 -8.16 -18.16 -1.86
CA SER A 176 -8.03 -19.59 -1.51
C SER A 176 -8.98 -19.95 -0.37
N LYS A 177 -9.00 -19.16 0.71
CA LYS A 177 -9.91 -19.34 1.85
C LYS A 177 -11.39 -19.25 1.43
N PHE A 178 -11.77 -18.23 0.68
CA PHE A 178 -13.16 -18.02 0.26
C PHE A 178 -13.68 -19.15 -0.62
N TYR A 179 -12.85 -19.67 -1.53
CA TYR A 179 -13.23 -20.82 -2.36
C TYR A 179 -13.39 -22.10 -1.53
N GLU A 180 -12.53 -22.34 -0.53
CA GLU A 180 -12.73 -23.45 0.43
C GLU A 180 -14.05 -23.29 1.19
N GLU A 181 -14.37 -22.09 1.70
CA GLU A 181 -15.62 -21.82 2.43
C GLU A 181 -16.89 -22.09 1.61
N ILE A 182 -16.81 -22.02 0.28
CA ILE A 182 -17.93 -22.32 -0.62
C ILE A 182 -17.87 -23.73 -1.25
N ASN A 183 -16.89 -24.56 -0.87
CA ASN A 183 -16.60 -25.91 -1.35
C ASN A 183 -16.15 -25.99 -2.83
N ASP A 184 -15.38 -25.01 -3.29
CA ASP A 184 -14.73 -25.01 -4.61
C ASP A 184 -13.23 -25.26 -4.46
N HIS A 185 -12.85 -26.53 -4.31
CA HIS A 185 -11.47 -26.93 -4.04
C HIS A 185 -10.52 -26.70 -5.22
N GLU A 186 -11.03 -26.62 -6.45
CA GLU A 186 -10.22 -26.38 -7.65
C GLU A 186 -9.68 -24.94 -7.65
N ASN A 187 -10.58 -23.95 -7.52
CA ASN A 187 -10.16 -22.56 -7.44
C ASN A 187 -9.41 -22.25 -6.15
N ALA A 188 -9.75 -22.92 -5.04
CA ALA A 188 -8.97 -22.81 -3.82
C ALA A 188 -7.51 -23.25 -4.02
N THR A 189 -7.29 -24.41 -4.67
CA THR A 189 -5.94 -24.91 -4.96
C THR A 189 -5.20 -24.01 -5.95
N TYR A 190 -5.89 -23.48 -6.97
CA TYR A 190 -5.30 -22.49 -7.88
C TYR A 190 -4.73 -21.29 -7.11
N TYR A 191 -5.52 -20.70 -6.21
CA TYR A 191 -5.12 -19.52 -5.46
C TYR A 191 -4.07 -19.80 -4.39
N ARG A 192 -4.11 -20.98 -3.76
CA ARG A 192 -3.03 -21.43 -2.86
C ARG A 192 -1.69 -21.51 -3.57
N ASN A 193 -1.64 -22.13 -4.75
CA ASN A 193 -0.42 -22.21 -5.56
C ASN A 193 0.08 -20.82 -5.97
N LYS A 194 -0.84 -19.90 -6.31
CA LYS A 194 -0.49 -18.49 -6.59
C LYS A 194 0.08 -17.79 -5.36
N TYR A 195 -0.55 -17.94 -4.21
CA TYR A 195 -0.08 -17.39 -2.94
C TYR A 195 1.35 -17.85 -2.62
N GLU A 196 1.59 -19.17 -2.59
CA GLU A 196 2.90 -19.75 -2.27
C GLU A 196 4.00 -19.23 -3.21
N HIS A 197 3.73 -19.24 -4.52
CA HIS A 197 4.69 -18.73 -5.51
C HIS A 197 4.96 -17.22 -5.35
N TRP A 198 3.94 -16.43 -4.98
CA TRP A 198 4.08 -15.00 -4.81
C TRP A 198 4.83 -14.63 -3.53
N VAL A 199 4.64 -15.39 -2.44
CA VAL A 199 5.44 -15.29 -1.20
C VAL A 199 6.92 -15.48 -1.53
N GLU A 200 7.26 -16.54 -2.28
CA GLU A 200 8.64 -16.79 -2.72
C GLU A 200 9.19 -15.65 -3.59
N SER A 201 8.36 -15.11 -4.49
CA SER A 201 8.73 -14.01 -5.39
C SER A 201 9.04 -12.72 -4.62
N ILE A 202 8.18 -12.34 -3.67
CA ILE A 202 8.39 -11.19 -2.78
C ILE A 202 9.67 -11.40 -1.95
N GLN A 203 9.82 -12.58 -1.35
CA GLN A 203 10.97 -12.87 -0.49
C GLN A 203 12.29 -12.90 -1.28
N LYS A 204 12.29 -13.41 -2.51
CA LYS A 204 13.50 -13.48 -3.32
C LYS A 204 13.92 -12.14 -3.90
N ILE A 205 12.97 -11.39 -4.46
CA ILE A 205 13.27 -10.19 -5.25
C ILE A 205 13.23 -8.93 -4.39
N LEU A 206 12.29 -8.83 -3.45
CA LEU A 206 12.02 -7.58 -2.74
C LEU A 206 12.68 -7.50 -1.37
N TYR A 207 12.95 -8.62 -0.70
CA TYR A 207 13.60 -8.61 0.61
C TYR A 207 15.09 -8.27 0.50
N SER A 208 15.57 -7.36 1.35
CA SER A 208 16.99 -7.10 1.57
C SER A 208 17.43 -7.73 2.89
N PRO A 209 18.20 -8.84 2.87
CA PRO A 209 18.76 -9.42 4.09
C PRO A 209 19.73 -8.47 4.82
N THR A 210 20.37 -7.56 4.07
CA THR A 210 21.35 -6.60 4.59
C THR A 210 20.68 -5.55 5.47
N ASP A 211 19.58 -4.96 5.01
CA ASP A 211 18.85 -3.95 5.78
C ASP A 211 17.73 -4.55 6.64
N GLY A 212 17.31 -5.78 6.37
CA GLY A 212 16.25 -6.45 7.13
C GLY A 212 14.86 -5.90 6.84
N ILE A 213 14.62 -5.45 5.60
CA ILE A 213 13.36 -4.86 5.15
C ILE A 213 13.10 -5.22 3.68
N TRP A 214 11.87 -5.05 3.19
CA TRP A 214 11.53 -5.21 1.78
C TRP A 214 11.52 -3.86 1.07
N TYR A 215 12.13 -3.80 -0.11
CA TYR A 215 12.18 -2.64 -0.97
C TYR A 215 11.39 -2.89 -2.25
N ASP A 216 11.03 -1.79 -2.92
CA ASP A 216 10.72 -1.89 -4.34
C ASP A 216 11.95 -2.34 -5.13
N TYR A 217 11.71 -2.98 -6.28
CA TYR A 217 12.78 -3.44 -7.15
C TYR A 217 12.77 -2.71 -8.49
N ASP A 218 13.94 -2.25 -8.90
CA ASP A 218 14.17 -1.63 -10.20
C ASP A 218 14.59 -2.69 -11.20
N ILE A 219 13.73 -2.97 -12.18
CA ILE A 219 13.97 -4.01 -13.18
C ILE A 219 15.04 -3.62 -14.20
N ALA A 220 15.33 -2.34 -14.39
CA ALA A 220 16.33 -1.89 -15.36
C ALA A 220 17.74 -1.98 -14.79
N THR A 221 17.92 -1.70 -13.49
CA THR A 221 19.22 -1.81 -12.82
C THR A 221 19.42 -3.13 -12.09
N HIS A 222 18.38 -3.98 -12.04
CA HIS A 222 18.37 -5.23 -11.26
C HIS A 222 18.76 -5.02 -9.78
N ALA A 223 18.22 -3.96 -9.16
CA ALA A 223 18.61 -3.56 -7.81
C ALA A 223 17.42 -3.08 -6.97
N HIS A 224 17.55 -3.20 -5.65
CA HIS A 224 16.59 -2.60 -4.71
C HIS A 224 16.62 -1.08 -4.80
N ARG A 225 15.43 -0.47 -4.78
CA ARG A 225 15.29 0.97 -4.56
C ARG A 225 15.32 1.23 -3.05
N ALA A 226 16.51 1.44 -2.51
CA ALA A 226 16.77 1.65 -1.07
C ALA A 226 16.24 3.00 -0.51
N SER A 227 15.18 3.54 -1.10
CA SER A 227 14.43 4.66 -0.54
C SER A 227 13.52 4.15 0.57
N CYS A 228 13.35 4.95 1.62
CA CYS A 228 12.49 4.59 2.74
C CYS A 228 11.05 4.97 2.41
N PHE A 229 10.18 3.96 2.34
CA PHE A 229 8.73 4.14 2.29
C PHE A 229 8.05 3.32 3.38
N PRO A 230 6.90 3.75 3.90
CA PRO A 230 6.16 2.98 4.90
C PRO A 230 5.68 1.62 4.37
N THR A 231 5.45 1.56 3.06
CA THR A 231 5.10 0.34 2.33
C THR A 231 6.17 -0.74 2.41
N ASN A 232 7.41 -0.42 2.79
CA ASN A 232 8.47 -1.40 3.03
C ASN A 232 8.12 -2.37 4.18
N PHE A 233 7.19 -1.96 5.06
CA PHE A 233 6.64 -2.78 6.15
C PHE A 233 5.41 -3.59 5.72
N ALA A 234 4.89 -3.41 4.50
CA ALA A 234 3.68 -4.10 4.05
C ALA A 234 3.78 -5.64 4.15
N PRO A 235 4.90 -6.30 3.78
CA PRO A 235 5.02 -7.74 3.98
C PRO A 235 4.91 -8.15 5.44
N LEU A 236 5.53 -7.39 6.35
CA LEU A 236 5.44 -7.62 7.80
C LEU A 236 4.02 -7.43 8.31
N TRP A 237 3.35 -6.36 7.88
CA TRP A 237 1.96 -6.04 8.23
C TRP A 237 0.95 -7.11 7.77
N ALA A 238 1.14 -7.65 6.56
CA ALA A 238 0.22 -8.62 5.97
C ALA A 238 0.58 -10.09 6.26
N GLU A 239 1.69 -10.32 6.96
CA GLU A 239 2.28 -11.65 7.25
C GLU A 239 2.63 -12.44 5.97
N ILE A 240 3.23 -11.77 4.99
CA ILE A 240 3.62 -12.34 3.69
C ILE A 240 5.12 -12.65 3.66
N PHE A 241 5.50 -13.71 4.38
CA PHE A 241 6.85 -14.25 4.50
C PHE A 241 6.76 -15.59 5.27
N ASP A 242 7.90 -16.23 5.54
CA ASP A 242 7.94 -17.39 6.42
C ASP A 242 7.62 -17.00 7.89
N THR A 243 6.38 -17.28 8.31
CA THR A 243 5.83 -16.87 9.59
C THR A 243 6.51 -17.52 10.80
N ASP A 244 7.21 -18.65 10.62
CA ASP A 244 8.00 -19.27 11.69
C ASP A 244 9.11 -18.33 12.20
N HIS A 245 9.49 -17.36 11.37
CA HIS A 245 10.51 -16.35 11.65
C HIS A 245 9.94 -14.94 11.90
N VAL A 246 8.64 -14.80 12.21
CA VAL A 246 7.98 -13.49 12.39
C VAL A 246 8.70 -12.58 13.39
N ARG A 247 9.16 -13.10 14.54
CA ARG A 247 9.92 -12.33 15.53
C ARG A 247 11.26 -11.85 14.98
N HIS A 248 11.92 -12.67 14.18
CA HIS A 248 13.18 -12.31 13.53
C HIS A 248 12.98 -11.13 12.57
N TYR A 249 11.96 -11.20 11.71
CA TYR A 249 11.63 -10.12 10.78
C TYR A 249 11.18 -8.85 11.50
N GLY A 250 10.39 -8.97 12.57
CA GLY A 250 10.02 -7.84 13.43
C GLY A 250 11.22 -7.09 13.97
N LYS A 251 12.14 -7.81 14.63
CA LYS A 251 13.39 -7.24 15.17
C LYS A 251 14.24 -6.57 14.09
N LYS A 252 14.34 -7.18 12.91
CA LYS A 252 15.09 -6.63 11.76
C LYS A 252 14.44 -5.35 11.24
N ALA A 253 13.13 -5.35 11.06
CA ALA A 253 12.37 -4.18 10.61
C ALA A 253 12.43 -3.03 11.62
N LEU A 254 12.40 -3.30 12.93
CA LEU A 254 12.63 -2.30 13.97
C LEU A 254 14.06 -1.72 13.88
N GLY A 255 15.07 -2.58 13.68
CA GLY A 255 16.44 -2.14 13.47
C GLY A 255 16.57 -1.19 12.28
N TYR A 256 15.91 -1.50 11.16
CA TYR A 256 15.81 -0.63 10.00
C TYR A 256 15.13 0.71 10.33
N PHE A 257 13.96 0.66 10.99
CA PHE A 257 13.21 1.84 11.42
C PHE A 257 14.07 2.82 12.23
N LYS A 258 14.79 2.29 13.22
CA LYS A 258 15.68 3.07 14.10
C LYS A 258 16.89 3.62 13.33
N LYS A 259 17.54 2.80 12.50
CA LYS A 259 18.73 3.17 11.71
C LYS A 259 18.48 4.37 10.80
N ILE A 260 17.33 4.43 10.16
CA ILE A 260 16.99 5.50 9.21
C ILE A 260 16.29 6.70 9.87
N ASN A 261 16.10 6.65 11.19
CA ASN A 261 15.30 7.60 11.96
C ASN A 261 13.96 7.89 11.27
N MET A 262 13.20 6.82 10.99
CA MET A 262 12.02 6.91 10.13
C MET A 262 10.99 7.93 10.64
N MET A 263 10.92 8.13 11.96
CA MET A 263 10.03 9.13 12.58
C MET A 263 10.70 9.82 13.76
N PRO A 264 11.25 11.03 13.57
CA PRO A 264 11.61 11.87 14.68
C PRO A 264 10.35 12.47 15.26
N PHE A 265 10.03 12.11 16.50
CA PHE A 265 9.00 12.81 17.28
C PHE A 265 9.40 14.28 17.45
N ARG A 266 8.43 15.21 17.49
CA ARG A 266 8.72 16.60 17.90
C ARG A 266 9.45 16.59 19.24
N GLY A 267 10.63 17.23 19.31
CA GLY A 267 11.49 17.24 20.51
C GLY A 267 12.56 16.13 20.57
N SER A 268 12.73 15.32 19.52
CA SER A 268 13.92 14.48 19.37
C SER A 268 15.19 15.36 19.26
N SER A 269 16.27 14.94 19.93
CA SER A 269 17.47 15.76 20.15
C SER A 269 18.15 16.18 18.84
N VAL A 270 18.89 17.30 18.89
CA VAL A 270 19.64 17.91 17.79
C VAL A 270 20.69 16.96 17.16
N GLU A 271 21.04 15.88 17.85
CA GLU A 271 22.02 14.87 17.41
C GLU A 271 21.43 13.74 16.56
N GLN A 272 20.10 13.65 16.39
CA GLN A 272 19.52 12.65 15.51
C GLN A 272 19.63 13.06 14.03
N PRO A 273 19.84 12.11 13.11
CA PRO A 273 19.81 12.40 11.68
C PRO A 273 18.51 13.13 11.33
N LYS A 274 18.60 14.25 10.62
CA LYS A 274 17.41 14.99 10.19
C LYS A 274 16.44 14.03 9.49
N PRO A 275 15.13 14.07 9.79
CA PRO A 275 14.14 13.27 9.06
C PRO A 275 14.33 13.48 7.57
N ARG A 276 14.34 12.41 6.77
CA ARG A 276 14.11 12.57 5.34
C ARG A 276 12.71 13.19 5.20
N HIS A 277 12.64 14.36 4.56
CA HIS A 277 11.50 15.28 4.51
C HIS A 277 10.14 14.67 4.07
N ASP A 278 10.11 13.41 3.62
CA ASP A 278 8.92 12.72 3.13
C ASP A 278 8.19 11.89 4.19
N LEU A 279 8.83 11.55 5.32
CA LEU A 279 8.27 10.66 6.34
C LEU A 279 7.41 11.39 7.40
N MET A 280 7.52 12.72 7.49
CA MET A 280 6.59 13.54 8.28
C MET A 280 5.22 13.75 7.58
N LYS A 281 5.11 13.39 6.29
CA LYS A 281 3.90 13.48 5.46
C LYS A 281 3.21 12.12 5.30
N MET A 282 3.29 11.29 6.33
CA MET A 282 2.79 9.93 6.26
C MET A 282 1.28 9.90 6.54
N PHE A 283 0.51 9.50 5.52
CA PHE A 283 -0.92 9.28 5.64
C PHE A 283 -1.24 8.30 6.78
N MET A 284 -2.40 8.46 7.42
CA MET A 284 -2.80 7.62 8.55
C MET A 284 -2.76 6.10 8.29
N PRO A 285 -3.21 5.57 7.13
CA PRO A 285 -3.09 4.15 6.83
C PRO A 285 -1.65 3.62 6.85
N PHE A 286 -0.66 4.45 6.53
CA PHE A 286 0.75 4.05 6.61
C PHE A 286 1.28 4.05 8.05
N LYS A 287 0.77 4.95 8.91
CA LYS A 287 1.09 4.92 10.36
C LYS A 287 0.56 3.63 10.95
N HIS A 288 -0.66 3.29 10.58
CA HIS A 288 -1.28 2.02 10.92
C HIS A 288 -0.46 0.83 10.46
N MET A 289 -0.13 0.77 9.17
CA MET A 289 0.65 -0.32 8.59
C MET A 289 1.96 -0.56 9.36
N VAL A 290 2.75 0.49 9.61
CA VAL A 290 4.04 0.36 10.28
C VAL A 290 3.88 -0.04 11.75
N ALA A 291 2.95 0.60 12.48
CA ALA A 291 2.72 0.30 13.88
C ALA A 291 2.23 -1.13 14.09
N MET A 292 1.24 -1.56 13.29
CA MET A 292 0.68 -2.90 13.37
C MET A 292 1.66 -3.96 12.88
N ALA A 293 2.49 -3.67 11.87
CA ALA A 293 3.58 -4.57 11.47
C ALA A 293 4.53 -4.87 12.64
N LEU A 294 4.98 -3.83 13.34
CA LEU A 294 5.89 -3.99 14.49
C LEU A 294 5.19 -4.64 15.68
N TYR A 295 3.94 -4.27 15.95
CA TYR A 295 3.16 -4.82 17.06
C TYR A 295 2.81 -6.31 16.88
N ASN A 296 2.35 -6.69 15.70
CA ASN A 296 1.96 -8.08 15.40
C ASN A 296 3.17 -9.00 15.23
N SER A 297 4.39 -8.44 15.12
CA SER A 297 5.60 -9.26 14.98
C SER A 297 5.93 -10.15 16.18
N GLY A 298 5.35 -9.86 17.35
CA GLY A 298 5.57 -10.62 18.58
C GLY A 298 6.98 -10.46 19.19
N ASP A 299 7.85 -9.63 18.61
CA ASP A 299 9.12 -9.24 19.20
C ASP A 299 8.89 -8.16 20.26
N THR A 300 9.34 -8.40 21.49
CA THR A 300 9.04 -7.53 22.65
C THR A 300 9.47 -6.07 22.42
N GLU A 301 10.66 -5.86 21.88
CA GLU A 301 11.19 -4.52 21.62
C GLU A 301 10.37 -3.81 20.53
N SER A 302 9.96 -4.54 19.50
CA SER A 302 9.10 -4.04 18.42
C SER A 302 7.71 -3.67 18.92
N GLN A 303 7.13 -4.49 19.81
CA GLN A 303 5.84 -4.23 20.42
C GLN A 303 5.85 -3.02 21.37
N ASP A 304 6.88 -2.91 22.21
CA ASP A 304 7.04 -1.76 23.10
C ASP A 304 7.26 -0.47 22.30
N PHE A 305 8.06 -0.55 21.23
CA PHE A 305 8.24 0.57 20.32
C PHE A 305 6.92 0.98 19.65
N ALA A 306 6.14 0.03 19.14
CA ALA A 306 4.84 0.31 18.51
C ALA A 306 3.86 0.96 19.51
N ARG A 307 3.79 0.45 20.75
CA ARG A 307 2.98 1.05 21.83
C ARG A 307 3.36 2.50 22.09
N GLU A 308 4.65 2.77 22.28
CA GLU A 308 5.13 4.13 22.54
C GLU A 308 4.91 5.05 21.34
N PHE A 309 5.14 4.54 20.14
CA PHE A 309 4.91 5.26 18.89
C PHE A 309 3.45 5.73 18.77
N ILE A 310 2.49 4.82 18.97
CA ILE A 310 1.07 5.16 18.92
C ILE A 310 0.66 6.08 20.07
N ARG A 311 1.14 5.85 21.30
CA ARG A 311 0.84 6.73 22.45
C ARG A 311 1.25 8.17 22.19
N ARG A 312 2.47 8.38 21.69
CA ARG A 312 2.96 9.72 21.32
C ARG A 312 2.13 10.34 20.22
N TRP A 313 1.79 9.56 19.19
CA TRP A 313 1.00 10.07 18.07
C TRP A 313 -0.43 10.46 18.49
N VAL A 314 -1.13 9.62 19.26
CA VAL A 314 -2.48 9.92 19.76
C VAL A 314 -2.45 11.17 20.63
N LYS A 315 -1.48 11.28 21.55
CA LYS A 315 -1.30 12.47 22.39
C LYS A 315 -1.09 13.73 21.54
N GLN A 316 -0.17 13.69 20.57
CA GLN A 316 0.07 14.80 19.65
C GLN A 316 -1.18 15.18 18.82
N SER A 317 -2.00 14.21 18.44
CA SER A 317 -3.22 14.41 17.65
C SER A 317 -4.37 15.02 18.45
N ILE A 318 -4.40 14.77 19.77
CA ILE A 318 -5.31 15.44 20.71
C ILE A 318 -4.84 16.89 20.92
N ASP A 319 -3.54 17.08 21.15
CA ASP A 319 -2.94 18.36 21.53
C ASP A 319 -2.80 19.36 20.37
N CYS A 320 -2.71 18.90 19.10
CA CYS A 320 -2.73 19.79 17.93
C CYS A 320 -3.97 19.61 17.07
N GLU A 321 -4.71 20.70 16.87
CA GLU A 321 -5.80 20.77 15.89
C GLU A 321 -5.32 20.49 14.45
N CYS A 322 -4.05 20.78 14.15
CA CYS A 322 -3.40 20.50 12.86
C CYS A 322 -3.16 19.00 12.59
N CYS A 323 -2.86 18.23 13.64
CA CYS A 323 -2.52 16.81 13.54
C CYS A 323 -3.77 15.92 13.34
N LYS A 324 -4.97 16.52 13.34
CA LYS A 324 -6.25 15.86 13.04
C LYS A 324 -6.51 15.70 11.53
N TYR A 325 -5.62 16.24 10.70
CA TYR A 325 -5.75 16.22 9.25
C TYR A 325 -4.78 15.23 8.59
N ASP A 326 -5.21 14.74 7.44
CA ASP A 326 -4.73 13.58 6.68
C ASP A 326 -3.19 13.45 6.53
N ILE A 327 -2.47 14.55 6.27
CA ILE A 327 -1.07 14.53 5.84
C ILE A 327 -0.15 15.47 6.64
N TYR A 328 -0.66 16.33 7.53
CA TYR A 328 0.12 17.51 7.94
C TYR A 328 0.43 17.60 9.44
N ASP A 329 1.73 17.53 9.74
CA ASP A 329 2.32 18.17 10.92
C ASP A 329 2.64 19.67 10.66
N ASP A 330 2.26 20.21 9.49
CA ASP A 330 2.47 21.62 9.11
C ASP A 330 1.14 22.41 9.07
N VAL A 331 1.05 23.41 9.94
CA VAL A 331 -0.16 24.22 10.21
C VAL A 331 -0.53 25.12 9.02
N GLN A 332 0.39 25.36 8.08
CA GLN A 332 0.21 26.36 7.02
C GLN A 332 -0.45 25.85 5.73
N GLN A 333 -0.60 24.53 5.54
CA GLN A 333 -1.21 23.95 4.33
C GLN A 333 -2.53 23.23 4.65
N ARG A 334 -3.55 24.00 5.07
CA ARG A 334 -4.93 23.49 5.13
C ARG A 334 -5.49 23.40 3.70
N SER A 335 -5.72 22.19 3.19
CA SER A 335 -6.66 22.05 2.06
C SER A 335 -8.08 22.32 2.58
N PRO A 336 -8.88 23.18 1.93
CA PRO A 336 -10.29 23.41 2.27
C PRO A 336 -11.15 22.12 2.28
N GLU A 337 -10.64 21.03 1.70
CA GLU A 337 -11.34 19.77 1.53
C GLU A 337 -11.55 18.97 2.83
N PHE A 338 -10.87 19.31 3.94
CA PHE A 338 -10.88 18.52 5.17
C PHE A 338 -11.68 19.12 6.34
N ILE A 339 -12.52 20.13 6.10
CA ILE A 339 -13.28 20.84 7.15
C ILE A 339 -14.16 19.89 8.01
N TRP A 340 -14.60 18.76 7.46
CA TRP A 340 -15.48 17.79 8.12
C TRP A 340 -14.75 16.54 8.66
N GLY A 341 -13.42 16.50 8.59
CA GLY A 341 -12.58 15.35 8.94
C GLY A 341 -12.23 14.46 7.75
N CYS A 342 -11.57 13.32 8.01
CA CYS A 342 -11.17 12.36 6.99
C CYS A 342 -11.44 10.92 7.46
N GLY A 343 -12.13 10.12 6.64
CA GLY A 343 -12.67 8.81 7.04
C GLY A 343 -11.62 7.84 7.57
N TRP A 344 -10.49 7.69 6.87
CA TRP A 344 -9.42 6.80 7.34
C TRP A 344 -8.71 7.33 8.59
N VAL A 345 -8.69 8.65 8.82
CA VAL A 345 -8.09 9.22 10.05
C VAL A 345 -8.92 8.78 11.24
N VAL A 346 -10.24 8.90 11.14
CA VAL A 346 -11.17 8.46 12.18
C VAL A 346 -11.05 6.96 12.43
N LEU A 347 -11.11 6.14 11.38
CA LEU A 347 -11.09 4.68 11.53
C LEU A 347 -9.76 4.17 12.09
N VAL A 348 -8.61 4.66 11.60
CA VAL A 348 -7.30 4.28 12.13
C VAL A 348 -7.14 4.73 13.59
N SER A 349 -7.64 5.91 13.95
CA SER A 349 -7.59 6.39 15.33
C SER A 349 -8.39 5.48 16.27
N LEU A 350 -9.59 5.06 15.86
CA LEU A 350 -10.43 4.15 16.64
C LEU A 350 -9.76 2.78 16.81
N ASP A 351 -9.19 2.23 15.74
CA ASP A 351 -8.47 0.95 15.79
C ASP A 351 -7.25 1.02 16.73
N PHE A 352 -6.49 2.11 16.69
CA PHE A 352 -5.39 2.33 17.62
C PHE A 352 -5.85 2.48 19.07
N ILE A 353 -6.94 3.21 19.32
CA ILE A 353 -7.50 3.34 20.68
C ILE A 353 -7.89 1.96 21.21
N ASN A 354 -8.61 1.17 20.40
CA ASN A 354 -9.02 -0.17 20.80
C ASN A 354 -7.81 -1.07 21.11
N THR A 355 -6.86 -1.14 20.17
CA THR A 355 -5.71 -2.05 20.24
C THR A 355 -4.72 -1.70 21.36
N PHE A 356 -4.46 -0.41 21.59
CA PHE A 356 -3.33 0.02 22.45
C PHE A 356 -3.74 0.65 23.79
N PHE A 357 -5.03 0.94 23.99
CA PHE A 357 -5.52 1.63 25.20
C PHE A 357 -6.71 0.95 25.87
N VAL A 358 -7.44 0.06 25.18
CA VAL A 358 -8.58 -0.67 25.75
C VAL A 358 -8.19 -2.11 26.10
N ASP A 359 -7.56 -2.84 25.18
CA ASP A 359 -7.22 -4.27 25.35
C ASP A 359 -5.91 -4.53 26.11
N SER A 360 -5.24 -3.49 26.60
CA SER A 360 -4.09 -3.65 27.49
C SER A 360 -4.57 -3.69 28.94
N ASP A 361 -4.34 -4.82 29.62
CA ASP A 361 -4.37 -4.95 31.09
C ASP A 361 -3.46 -3.89 31.77
N ILE A 362 -3.91 -2.64 31.78
CA ILE A 362 -3.26 -1.53 32.47
C ILE A 362 -4.13 -1.26 33.68
N ALA A 363 -3.74 -1.86 34.80
CA ALA A 363 -4.02 -1.29 36.10
C ALA A 363 -3.54 0.17 36.06
N LEU A 364 -4.50 1.09 36.17
CA LEU A 364 -4.30 2.52 36.40
C LEU A 364 -3.46 2.77 37.65
#